data_AF-A0A066UKP5-F1
#
_entry.id   AF-A0A066UKP5-F1
#
_cell.length_a   1.000
_cell.length_b   1.000
_cell.length_c   1.000
_cell.angle_alpha   90.00
_cell.angle_beta   90.00
_cell.angle_gamma   90.00
#
_symmetry.space_group_name_H-M   'P 1'
#
loop_
_entity.id
_entity.type
_entity.pdbx_description
1 polymer ?
#
loop_
_entity_poly.entity_id
_entity_poly.type
_entity_poly.pdbx_seq_one_letter_code
_entity_poly.pdbx_strand_id
1 'polypeptide(L)'
;MTIKTKLFGLTGLSILALIAIVTITELANLKLLKLEKTLIEVKEMEVSLLQMDRIQRDLSDSFATSKLDVFKSEYSDFQMLSGLLTNDLDELGINVSELSLLRQKITLYRKDVETTVANRDTDLSVDAEMHSEMKTLITEIFTIFHGIESTLNTELAQEQKSIERFIMLSVLLVTGMLIFGSYILIQNIQGNIRQLSQMMLTIANTHDLTMKANTDRNDEISEMAGQLNILLESVQGLISRVQGSVSELGAASTQLQQSSVDTENALNRQQLETDGVAAAVTEMGESIKEVANTTESAADNTQRSYDNAQLGFNEIVETRDTITELSSDLSSASDEVNHLVALSDQISSVLNVIGEIAEQTNLLALNAAIEAARAGEQGRGFAVVADEVRTLAGKTQRSTAEISEIITAVQQQTQTVVSTIQSCSHKGADSVHMSEQALSHIKAIMEEMKHILDSSTQIALAVEQQSSVSEEIARNVNTIRDLTCVNVGAVSENAQSATVVASQATDLTLAIDKFKV
;
A
#
# COMPACT_ATOMS: atom_id res chain seq x y z
N MET A 1 24.61 -20.31 42.02
CA MET A 1 25.20 -21.68 42.00
C MET A 1 24.14 -22.56 41.40
N THR A 2 24.45 -23.21 40.27
CA THR A 2 23.47 -23.98 39.50
C THR A 2 22.86 -25.10 40.33
N ILE A 3 21.63 -25.49 40.00
CA ILE A 3 20.94 -26.64 40.60
C ILE A 3 21.83 -27.88 40.47
N LYS A 4 22.47 -28.04 39.31
CA LYS A 4 23.45 -29.09 39.05
C LYS A 4 24.58 -29.09 40.07
N THR A 5 25.24 -27.95 40.31
CA THR A 5 26.36 -27.87 41.26
C THR A 5 25.93 -28.16 42.70
N LYS A 6 24.72 -27.75 43.09
CA LYS A 6 24.17 -28.06 44.42
C LYS A 6 23.88 -29.56 44.61
N LEU A 7 23.37 -30.23 43.57
CA LEU A 7 23.15 -31.69 43.57
C LEU A 7 24.48 -32.47 43.63
N PHE A 8 25.49 -32.04 42.85
CA PHE A 8 26.83 -32.61 42.93
C PHE A 8 27.49 -32.38 44.30
N GLY A 9 27.26 -31.22 44.92
CA GLY A 9 27.74 -30.95 46.28
C GLY A 9 27.14 -31.92 47.32
N LEU A 10 25.82 -32.16 47.26
CA LEU A 10 25.13 -33.07 48.18
C LEU A 10 25.60 -34.52 48.03
N THR A 11 25.80 -34.98 46.79
CA THR A 11 26.29 -36.33 46.47
C THR A 11 27.78 -36.50 46.80
N GLY A 12 28.61 -35.48 46.59
CA GLY A 12 30.00 -35.50 47.03
C GLY A 12 30.14 -35.60 48.55
N LEU A 13 29.30 -34.88 49.30
CA LEU A 13 29.27 -34.93 50.76
C LEU A 13 28.87 -36.33 51.29
N SER A 14 27.92 -37.00 50.64
CA SER A 14 27.52 -38.36 51.06
C SER A 14 28.58 -39.41 50.77
N ILE A 15 29.30 -39.31 49.64
CA ILE A 15 30.41 -40.20 49.33
C ILE A 15 31.54 -40.05 50.35
N LEU A 16 31.90 -38.80 50.69
CA LEU A 16 32.92 -38.53 51.71
C LEU A 16 32.51 -39.08 53.08
N ALA A 17 31.25 -38.92 53.46
CA ALA A 17 30.73 -39.46 54.72
C ALA A 17 30.75 -41.00 54.73
N LEU A 18 30.41 -41.66 53.62
CA LEU A 18 30.46 -43.11 53.50
C LEU A 18 31.90 -43.65 53.64
N ILE A 19 32.87 -43.00 52.97
CA ILE A 19 34.29 -43.36 53.08
C ILE A 19 34.77 -43.23 54.53
N ALA A 20 34.40 -42.16 55.23
CA ALA A 20 34.75 -41.97 56.64
C ALA A 20 34.15 -43.05 57.57
N ILE A 21 32.92 -43.51 57.30
CA ILE A 21 32.30 -44.59 58.07
C ILE A 21 33.05 -45.92 57.86
N VAL A 22 33.40 -46.23 56.61
CA VAL A 22 34.12 -47.47 56.27
C VAL A 22 35.48 -47.52 56.96
N THR A 23 36.26 -46.43 56.89
CA THR A 23 37.61 -46.40 57.49
C THR A 23 37.57 -46.52 59.02
N ILE A 24 36.60 -45.89 59.69
CA ILE A 24 36.47 -46.00 61.15
C ILE A 24 36.01 -47.41 61.56
N THR A 25 35.14 -48.04 60.77
CA THR A 25 34.66 -49.41 61.03
C THR A 25 35.79 -50.43 60.87
N GLU A 26 36.65 -50.25 59.86
CA GLU A 26 37.81 -51.11 59.62
C GLU A 26 38.81 -51.08 60.79
N LEU A 27 39.06 -49.90 61.36
CA LEU A 27 39.91 -49.75 62.54
C LEU A 27 39.35 -50.46 63.77
N ALA A 28 38.03 -50.43 63.98
CA ALA A 28 37.38 -51.08 65.11
C ALA A 28 37.39 -52.62 65.00
N ASN A 29 37.25 -53.16 63.78
CA ASN A 29 37.35 -54.60 63.53
C ASN A 29 38.72 -55.18 63.87
N LEU A 30 39.80 -54.40 63.74
CA LEU A 30 41.15 -54.86 64.11
C LEU A 30 41.26 -55.19 65.60
N LYS A 31 40.63 -54.38 66.46
CA LYS A 31 40.60 -54.60 67.92
C LYS A 31 39.82 -55.86 68.28
N LEU A 32 38.70 -56.10 67.57
CA LEU A 32 37.87 -57.29 67.75
C LEU A 32 38.64 -58.58 67.44
N LEU A 33 39.40 -58.59 66.34
CA LEU A 33 40.21 -59.74 65.92
C LEU A 33 41.28 -60.11 66.96
N LYS A 34 41.93 -59.12 67.58
CA LYS A 34 42.90 -59.35 68.67
C LYS A 34 42.25 -59.97 69.90
N LEU A 35 41.03 -59.57 70.22
CA LEU A 35 40.27 -60.07 71.37
C LEU A 35 39.86 -61.55 71.17
N GLU A 36 39.42 -61.91 69.96
CA GLU A 36 39.17 -63.32 69.58
C GLU A 36 40.43 -64.18 69.69
N LYS A 37 41.57 -63.67 69.19
CA LYS A 37 42.87 -64.36 69.29
C LYS A 37 43.27 -64.63 70.76
N THR A 38 43.13 -63.64 71.62
CA THR A 38 43.46 -63.76 73.06
C THR A 38 42.57 -64.79 73.76
N LEU A 39 41.28 -64.85 73.40
CA LEU A 39 40.36 -65.87 73.93
C LEU A 39 40.78 -67.30 73.52
N ILE A 40 41.32 -67.48 72.31
CA ILE A 40 41.84 -68.78 71.85
C ILE A 40 43.07 -69.17 72.69
N GLU A 41 43.97 -68.24 73.01
CA GLU A 41 45.15 -68.52 73.83
C GLU A 41 44.80 -68.97 75.25
N VAL A 42 43.75 -68.40 75.86
CA VAL A 42 43.23 -68.85 77.17
C VAL A 42 42.75 -70.31 77.11
N LYS A 43 42.06 -70.70 76.04
CA LYS A 43 41.61 -72.08 75.83
C LYS A 43 42.77 -73.05 75.64
N GLU A 44 43.83 -72.65 74.93
CA GLU A 44 45.03 -73.46 74.79
C GLU A 44 45.73 -73.69 76.14
N MET A 45 45.76 -72.67 77.01
CA MET A 45 46.28 -72.81 78.37
C MET A 45 45.44 -73.77 79.22
N GLU A 46 44.10 -73.73 79.11
CA GLU A 46 43.21 -74.66 79.80
C GLU A 46 43.48 -76.12 79.35
N VAL A 47 43.75 -76.33 78.06
CA VAL A 47 44.12 -77.65 77.51
C VAL A 47 45.46 -78.14 78.07
N SER A 48 46.47 -77.27 78.14
CA SER A 48 47.78 -77.62 78.74
C SER A 48 47.65 -77.97 80.22
N LEU A 49 46.79 -77.26 80.97
CA LEU A 49 46.48 -77.62 82.37
C LEU A 49 45.82 -79.01 82.49
N LEU A 50 44.87 -79.35 81.61
CA LEU A 50 44.27 -80.69 81.58
C LEU A 50 45.31 -81.78 81.31
N GLN A 51 46.29 -81.50 80.45
CA GLN A 51 47.40 -82.41 80.20
C GLN A 51 48.30 -82.56 81.43
N MET A 52 48.60 -81.46 82.12
CA MET A 52 49.34 -81.48 83.40
C MET A 52 48.60 -82.29 84.48
N ASP A 53 47.28 -82.12 84.65
CA ASP A 53 46.47 -82.91 85.60
C ASP A 53 46.48 -84.40 85.26
N ARG A 54 46.42 -84.73 83.96
CA ARG A 54 46.52 -86.12 83.50
C ARG A 54 47.89 -86.72 83.80
N ILE A 55 48.97 -86.01 83.49
CA ILE A 55 50.35 -86.46 83.77
C ILE A 55 50.55 -86.61 85.28
N GLN A 56 49.97 -85.72 86.08
CA GLN A 56 50.01 -85.78 87.54
C GLN A 56 49.32 -87.04 88.09
N ARG A 57 48.11 -87.38 87.65
CA ARG A 57 47.43 -88.62 88.10
C ARG A 57 48.23 -89.86 87.72
N ASP A 58 48.75 -89.86 86.50
CA ASP A 58 49.64 -90.90 86.00
C ASP A 58 50.95 -91.03 86.81
N LEU A 59 51.45 -89.91 87.37
CA LEU A 59 52.60 -89.85 88.28
C LEU A 59 52.27 -90.46 89.64
N SER A 60 51.11 -90.15 90.20
CA SER A 60 50.63 -90.74 91.46
C SER A 60 50.44 -92.25 91.38
N ASP A 61 50.00 -92.77 90.23
CA ASP A 61 49.76 -94.21 90.07
C ASP A 61 51.05 -95.02 89.82
N SER A 62 52.05 -94.44 89.13
CA SER A 62 53.22 -95.19 88.63
C SER A 62 54.56 -94.83 89.29
N PHE A 63 54.64 -93.69 89.98
CA PHE A 63 55.86 -93.14 90.60
C PHE A 63 57.11 -93.17 89.69
N ALA A 64 56.91 -93.12 88.36
CA ALA A 64 57.99 -93.19 87.38
C ALA A 64 58.66 -91.83 87.24
N THR A 65 59.96 -91.75 87.56
CA THR A 65 60.77 -90.52 87.46
C THR A 65 60.78 -89.92 86.05
N SER A 66 60.62 -90.73 85.00
CA SER A 66 60.55 -90.24 83.62
C SER A 66 59.30 -89.40 83.32
N LYS A 67 58.19 -89.59 84.04
CA LYS A 67 56.97 -88.78 83.86
C LYS A 67 57.07 -87.41 84.55
N LEU A 68 57.95 -87.28 85.54
CA LEU A 68 58.20 -85.99 86.20
C LEU A 68 58.90 -85.00 85.26
N ASP A 69 59.78 -85.49 84.37
CA ASP A 69 60.41 -84.66 83.34
C ASP A 69 59.41 -84.19 82.28
N VAL A 70 58.41 -85.04 81.93
CA VAL A 70 57.31 -84.66 81.03
C VAL A 70 56.42 -83.60 81.68
N PHE A 71 56.08 -83.75 82.97
CA PHE A 71 55.33 -82.72 83.71
C PHE A 71 56.08 -81.38 83.77
N LYS A 72 57.39 -81.40 83.98
CA LYS A 72 58.23 -80.19 83.97
C LYS A 72 58.27 -79.51 82.59
N SER A 73 58.28 -80.29 81.51
CA SER A 73 58.17 -79.77 80.14
C SER A 73 56.82 -79.07 79.93
N GLU A 74 55.72 -79.75 80.26
CA GLU A 74 54.36 -79.21 80.08
C GLU A 74 54.12 -77.97 80.94
N TYR A 75 54.67 -77.93 82.16
CA TYR A 75 54.68 -76.74 83.00
C TYR A 75 55.45 -75.57 82.38
N SER A 76 56.55 -75.83 81.67
CA SER A 76 57.33 -74.79 80.96
C SER A 76 56.53 -74.22 79.79
N ASP A 77 55.83 -75.06 79.04
CA ASP A 77 54.96 -74.64 77.93
C ASP A 77 53.77 -73.82 78.45
N PHE A 78 53.17 -74.23 79.56
CA PHE A 78 52.15 -73.47 80.27
C PHE A 78 52.66 -72.08 80.72
N GLN A 79 53.90 -71.99 81.23
CA GLN A 79 54.48 -70.69 81.59
C GLN A 79 54.72 -69.80 80.37
N MET A 80 55.12 -70.36 79.23
CA MET A 80 55.27 -69.60 77.98
C MET A 80 53.92 -69.03 77.52
N LEU A 81 52.88 -69.87 77.47
CA LEU A 81 51.52 -69.46 77.11
C LEU A 81 50.97 -68.41 78.10
N SER A 82 51.23 -68.57 79.41
CA SER A 82 50.87 -67.57 80.42
C SER A 82 51.56 -66.22 80.20
N GLY A 83 52.82 -66.24 79.73
CA GLY A 83 53.57 -65.04 79.35
C GLY A 83 52.97 -64.33 78.14
N LEU A 84 52.62 -65.09 77.09
CA LEU A 84 51.95 -64.57 75.89
C LEU A 84 50.60 -63.95 76.23
N LEU A 85 49.76 -64.66 76.99
CA LEU A 85 48.46 -64.18 77.43
C LEU A 85 48.56 -62.85 78.20
N THR A 86 49.60 -62.69 79.02
CA THR A 86 49.81 -61.43 79.76
C THR A 86 50.11 -60.27 78.83
N ASN A 87 50.95 -60.50 77.81
CA ASN A 87 51.32 -59.46 76.86
C ASN A 87 50.13 -59.06 75.95
N ASP A 88 49.33 -60.04 75.50
CA ASP A 88 48.15 -59.78 74.66
C ASP A 88 47.04 -59.06 75.47
N LEU A 89 46.88 -59.39 76.76
CA LEU A 89 45.96 -58.67 77.65
C LEU A 89 46.43 -57.24 77.94
N ASP A 90 47.74 -57.00 78.12
CA ASP A 90 48.30 -55.66 78.30
C ASP A 90 48.16 -54.81 77.01
N GLU A 91 48.39 -55.38 75.82
CA GLU A 91 48.15 -54.69 74.54
C GLU A 91 46.67 -54.33 74.34
N LEU A 92 45.76 -55.18 74.83
CA LEU A 92 44.32 -54.91 74.80
C LEU A 92 43.86 -53.96 75.91
N GLY A 93 44.72 -53.66 76.89
CA GLY A 93 44.40 -52.83 78.05
C GLY A 93 43.43 -53.49 79.04
N ILE A 94 43.35 -54.83 79.04
CA ILE A 94 42.42 -55.60 79.87
C ILE A 94 43.14 -56.05 81.14
N ASN A 95 42.75 -55.49 82.28
CA ASN A 95 43.32 -55.88 83.57
C ASN A 95 42.57 -57.07 84.17
N VAL A 96 43.20 -58.24 84.13
CA VAL A 96 42.67 -59.49 84.70
C VAL A 96 43.34 -59.73 86.05
N SER A 97 42.64 -59.42 87.14
CA SER A 97 43.17 -59.53 88.50
C SER A 97 43.53 -60.98 88.87
N GLU A 98 42.81 -61.93 88.28
CA GLU A 98 42.94 -63.36 88.48
C GLU A 98 44.24 -63.93 87.88
N LEU A 99 44.92 -63.22 86.98
CA LEU A 99 46.13 -63.70 86.29
C LEU A 99 47.34 -63.81 87.25
N SER A 100 47.42 -62.88 88.21
CA SER A 100 48.42 -62.95 89.29
C SER A 100 48.18 -64.15 90.21
N LEU A 101 46.91 -64.43 90.53
CA LEU A 101 46.47 -65.56 91.34
C LEU A 101 46.68 -66.89 90.59
N LEU A 102 46.46 -66.92 89.27
CA LEU A 102 46.70 -68.07 88.40
C LEU A 102 48.15 -68.52 88.48
N ARG A 103 49.10 -67.60 88.29
CA ARG A 103 50.54 -67.91 88.37
C ARG A 103 50.93 -68.43 89.75
N GLN A 104 50.38 -67.84 90.81
CA GLN A 104 50.65 -68.28 92.18
C GLN A 104 50.14 -69.72 92.38
N LYS A 105 48.91 -70.03 91.98
CA LYS A 105 48.32 -71.36 92.13
C LYS A 105 48.97 -72.42 91.26
N ILE A 106 49.35 -72.11 90.02
CA ILE A 106 50.13 -73.05 89.18
C ILE A 106 51.50 -73.34 89.80
N THR A 107 52.14 -72.36 90.43
CA THR A 107 53.43 -72.56 91.11
C THR A 107 53.29 -73.45 92.35
N LEU A 108 52.21 -73.26 93.11
CA LEU A 108 51.83 -74.16 94.22
C LEU A 108 51.55 -75.58 93.69
N TYR A 109 50.78 -75.72 92.61
CA TYR A 109 50.43 -77.01 92.00
C TYR A 109 51.69 -77.81 91.65
N ARG A 110 52.65 -77.17 91.00
CA ARG A 110 53.94 -77.79 90.69
C ARG A 110 54.69 -78.25 91.93
N LYS A 111 54.73 -77.40 92.97
CA LYS A 111 55.44 -77.71 94.21
C LYS A 111 54.82 -78.92 94.92
N ASP A 112 53.49 -79.02 94.91
CA ASP A 112 52.77 -80.15 95.52
C ASP A 112 53.03 -81.46 94.74
N VAL A 113 53.05 -81.41 93.40
CA VAL A 113 53.42 -82.56 92.55
C VAL A 113 54.87 -83.01 92.82
N GLU A 114 55.83 -82.07 92.89
CA GLU A 114 57.23 -82.38 93.17
C GLU A 114 57.42 -82.96 94.59
N THR A 115 56.64 -82.50 95.57
CA THR A 115 56.70 -82.97 96.97
C THR A 115 56.07 -84.36 97.14
N THR A 116 54.99 -84.65 96.42
CA THR A 116 54.34 -85.98 96.39
C THR A 116 55.29 -87.07 95.90
N VAL A 117 56.11 -86.77 94.90
CA VAL A 117 57.12 -87.71 94.38
C VAL A 117 58.33 -87.88 95.34
N ALA A 118 58.60 -86.89 96.21
CA ALA A 118 59.74 -86.91 97.14
C ALA A 118 59.46 -87.67 98.45
N ASN A 119 58.21 -87.72 98.94
CA ASN A 119 57.82 -88.35 100.22
C ASN A 119 57.48 -89.85 100.08
N ARG A 120 58.48 -90.65 99.66
CA ARG A 120 58.34 -92.02 99.14
C ARG A 120 58.03 -93.15 100.15
N ASP A 121 58.01 -92.91 101.46
CA ASP A 121 58.06 -94.01 102.47
C ASP A 121 57.32 -93.76 103.82
N THR A 122 56.32 -92.86 103.88
CA THR A 122 55.58 -92.60 105.14
C THR A 122 54.08 -92.40 104.94
N ASP A 123 53.32 -93.28 105.59
CA ASP A 123 51.90 -93.18 105.98
C ASP A 123 50.85 -92.97 104.86
N LEU A 124 50.04 -94.01 104.58
CA LEU A 124 48.95 -93.99 103.59
C LEU A 124 47.85 -92.93 103.88
N SER A 125 47.81 -92.34 105.08
CA SER A 125 46.91 -91.21 105.42
C SER A 125 47.28 -89.91 104.71
N VAL A 126 48.57 -89.65 104.50
CA VAL A 126 49.10 -88.36 104.01
C VAL A 126 48.93 -88.22 102.49
N ASP A 127 48.98 -89.33 101.76
CA ASP A 127 48.82 -89.35 100.31
C ASP A 127 47.38 -89.01 99.88
N ALA A 128 46.37 -89.46 100.64
CA ALA A 128 44.96 -89.16 100.36
C ALA A 128 44.60 -87.68 100.60
N GLU A 129 45.21 -87.04 101.60
CA GLU A 129 44.98 -85.62 101.92
C GLU A 129 45.63 -84.70 100.87
N MET A 130 46.86 -85.02 100.45
CA MET A 130 47.60 -84.27 99.43
C MET A 130 46.96 -84.37 98.03
N HIS A 131 46.38 -85.54 97.69
CA HIS A 131 45.56 -85.68 96.47
C HIS A 131 44.27 -84.84 96.52
N SER A 132 43.64 -84.72 97.69
CA SER A 132 42.45 -83.88 97.87
C SER A 132 42.80 -82.39 97.75
N GLU A 133 43.93 -81.96 98.30
CA GLU A 133 44.43 -80.58 98.15
C GLU A 133 44.79 -80.27 96.69
N MET A 134 45.51 -81.15 95.98
CA MET A 134 45.82 -80.96 94.55
C MET A 134 44.58 -80.92 93.67
N LYS A 135 43.57 -81.77 93.95
CA LYS A 135 42.28 -81.72 93.24
C LYS A 135 41.51 -80.43 93.53
N THR A 136 41.64 -79.88 94.74
CA THR A 136 41.06 -78.57 95.07
C THR A 136 41.80 -77.47 94.30
N LEU A 137 43.13 -77.52 94.27
CA LEU A 137 43.97 -76.54 93.60
C LEU A 137 43.74 -76.51 92.07
N ILE A 138 43.61 -77.67 91.41
CA ILE A 138 43.28 -77.72 89.97
C ILE A 138 41.89 -77.15 89.70
N THR A 139 40.90 -77.44 90.56
CA THR A 139 39.54 -76.91 90.45
C THR A 139 39.52 -75.39 90.60
N GLU A 140 40.34 -74.86 91.52
CA GLU A 140 40.52 -73.42 91.69
C GLU A 140 41.22 -72.76 90.49
N ILE A 141 42.19 -73.43 89.86
CA ILE A 141 42.84 -72.96 88.64
C ILE A 141 41.84 -72.92 87.46
N PHE A 142 41.00 -73.96 87.28
CA PHE A 142 39.93 -73.93 86.28
C PHE A 142 38.91 -72.80 86.55
N THR A 143 38.60 -72.54 87.82
CA THR A 143 37.71 -71.42 88.18
C THR A 143 38.30 -70.08 87.75
N ILE A 144 39.63 -69.92 87.87
CA ILE A 144 40.32 -68.73 87.38
C ILE A 144 40.23 -68.65 85.86
N PHE A 145 40.53 -69.72 85.11
CA PHE A 145 40.39 -69.73 83.66
C PHE A 145 38.99 -69.31 83.19
N HIS A 146 37.96 -69.84 83.84
CA HIS A 146 36.57 -69.47 83.54
C HIS A 146 36.29 -67.99 83.82
N GLY A 147 36.92 -67.40 84.84
CA GLY A 147 36.88 -65.96 85.12
C GLY A 147 37.56 -65.12 84.03
N ILE A 148 38.73 -65.55 83.55
CA ILE A 148 39.45 -64.88 82.44
C ILE A 148 38.62 -64.96 81.13
N GLU A 149 38.12 -66.15 80.79
CA GLU A 149 37.26 -66.34 79.63
C GLU A 149 35.98 -65.50 79.70
N SER A 150 35.34 -65.45 80.87
CA SER A 150 34.13 -64.63 81.09
C SER A 150 34.42 -63.14 80.87
N THR A 151 35.57 -62.66 81.36
CA THR A 151 36.00 -61.25 81.18
C THR A 151 36.27 -60.93 79.72
N LEU A 152 37.03 -61.78 79.02
CA LEU A 152 37.29 -61.62 77.58
C LEU A 152 36.02 -61.70 76.73
N ASN A 153 35.12 -62.65 77.01
CA ASN A 153 33.83 -62.74 76.30
C ASN A 153 32.95 -61.51 76.55
N THR A 154 33.01 -60.92 77.75
CA THR A 154 32.27 -59.69 78.08
C THR A 154 32.82 -58.50 77.32
N GLU A 155 34.14 -58.32 77.27
CA GLU A 155 34.80 -57.27 76.46
C GLU A 155 34.53 -57.46 74.95
N LEU A 156 34.53 -58.70 74.47
CA LEU A 156 34.24 -59.01 73.06
C LEU A 156 32.80 -58.62 72.69
N ALA A 157 31.83 -59.01 73.52
CA ALA A 157 30.43 -58.63 73.32
C ALA A 157 30.21 -57.11 73.46
N GLN A 158 30.99 -56.44 74.31
CA GLN A 158 30.93 -54.99 74.49
C GLN A 158 31.47 -54.23 73.28
N GLU A 159 32.59 -54.66 72.71
CA GLU A 159 33.15 -54.10 71.48
C GLU A 159 32.25 -54.35 70.26
N GLN A 160 31.68 -55.56 70.11
CA GLN A 160 30.67 -55.84 69.07
C GLN A 160 29.50 -54.86 69.13
N LYS A 161 28.92 -54.66 70.33
CA LYS A 161 27.81 -53.71 70.53
C LYS A 161 28.24 -52.25 70.34
N SER A 162 29.50 -51.91 70.56
CA SER A 162 30.04 -50.56 70.31
C SER A 162 30.08 -50.29 68.81
N ILE A 163 30.59 -51.25 68.02
CA ILE A 163 30.67 -51.17 66.56
C ILE A 163 29.28 -51.08 65.93
N GLU A 164 28.33 -51.94 66.33
CA GLU A 164 26.96 -51.91 65.82
C GLU A 164 26.27 -50.57 66.09
N ARG A 165 26.40 -50.02 67.31
CA ARG A 165 25.84 -48.71 67.66
C ARG A 165 26.49 -47.59 66.85
N PHE A 166 27.81 -47.64 66.65
CA PHE A 166 28.52 -46.66 65.85
C PHE A 166 28.07 -46.64 64.38
N ILE A 167 27.95 -47.82 63.75
CA ILE A 167 27.46 -47.95 62.38
C ILE A 167 26.03 -47.41 62.28
N MET A 168 25.13 -47.81 63.19
CA MET A 168 23.73 -47.39 63.17
C MET A 168 23.56 -45.87 63.34
N LEU A 169 24.28 -45.25 64.29
CA LEU A 169 24.27 -43.79 64.49
C LEU A 169 24.84 -43.03 63.29
N SER A 170 25.91 -43.55 62.69
CA SER A 170 26.55 -42.92 61.54
C SER A 170 25.67 -42.96 60.30
N VAL A 171 25.00 -44.09 60.04
CA VAL A 171 24.01 -44.22 58.95
C VAL A 171 22.83 -43.28 59.17
N LEU A 172 22.30 -43.19 60.40
CA LEU A 172 21.24 -42.25 60.75
C LEU A 172 21.64 -40.79 60.50
N LEU A 173 22.86 -40.41 60.91
CA LEU A 173 23.36 -39.05 60.75
C LEU A 173 23.52 -38.67 59.26
N VAL A 174 24.13 -39.55 58.45
CA VAL A 174 24.29 -39.32 57.00
C VAL A 174 22.94 -39.24 56.31
N THR A 175 22.01 -40.13 56.66
CA THR A 175 20.65 -40.11 56.09
C THR A 175 19.90 -38.83 56.48
N GLY A 176 20.02 -38.40 57.74
CA GLY A 176 19.43 -37.15 58.22
C GLY A 176 19.99 -35.91 57.50
N MET A 177 21.31 -35.84 57.31
CA MET A 177 21.95 -34.76 56.56
C MET A 177 21.50 -34.73 55.09
N LEU A 178 21.37 -35.90 54.45
CA LEU A 178 20.89 -36.00 53.08
C LEU A 178 19.43 -35.52 52.93
N ILE A 179 18.54 -35.93 53.84
CA ILE A 179 17.15 -35.49 53.86
C ILE A 179 17.08 -33.97 54.08
N PHE A 180 17.81 -33.45 55.06
CA PHE A 180 17.82 -32.02 55.38
C PHE A 180 18.36 -31.17 54.22
N GLY A 181 19.48 -31.58 53.62
CA GLY A 181 20.04 -30.91 52.44
C GLY A 181 19.10 -30.96 51.24
N SER A 182 18.45 -32.10 50.99
CA SER A 182 17.44 -32.24 49.94
C SER A 182 16.24 -31.32 50.17
N TYR A 183 15.76 -31.22 51.41
CA TYR A 183 14.65 -30.34 51.79
C TYR A 183 14.95 -28.86 51.50
N ILE A 184 16.15 -28.38 51.85
CA ILE A 184 16.58 -27.00 51.57
C ILE A 184 16.65 -26.73 50.06
N LEU A 185 17.14 -27.68 49.27
CA LEU A 185 17.19 -27.54 47.81
C LEU A 185 15.79 -27.46 47.20
N ILE A 186 14.88 -28.34 47.63
CA ILE A 186 13.49 -28.36 47.15
C ILE A 186 12.78 -27.05 47.49
N GLN A 187 12.87 -26.55 48.74
CA GLN A 187 12.23 -25.29 49.13
C GLN A 187 12.72 -24.10 48.31
N ASN A 188 14.04 -24.00 48.07
CA ASN A 188 14.61 -22.92 47.28
C ASN A 188 14.18 -22.97 45.81
N ILE A 189 14.12 -24.16 45.21
CA ILE A 189 13.72 -24.33 43.81
C ILE A 189 12.23 -24.04 43.65
N GLN A 190 11.38 -24.64 44.49
CA GLN A 190 9.92 -24.43 44.44
C GLN A 190 9.54 -22.97 44.68
N GLY A 191 10.20 -22.28 45.60
CA GLY A 191 9.93 -20.87 45.88
C GLY A 191 10.13 -19.97 44.65
N ASN A 192 11.27 -20.12 43.95
CA ASN A 192 11.57 -19.27 42.79
C ASN A 192 10.71 -19.64 41.57
N ILE A 193 10.47 -20.94 41.33
CA ILE A 193 9.57 -21.37 40.25
C ILE A 193 8.17 -20.83 40.50
N ARG A 194 7.69 -20.88 41.74
CA ARG A 194 6.39 -20.33 42.11
C ARG A 194 6.33 -18.81 41.92
N GLN A 195 7.38 -18.06 42.26
CA GLN A 195 7.44 -16.63 42.00
C GLN A 195 7.39 -16.32 40.49
N LEU A 196 8.19 -17.01 39.68
CA LEU A 196 8.19 -16.83 38.22
C LEU A 196 6.82 -17.19 37.61
N SER A 197 6.21 -18.29 38.07
CA SER A 197 4.87 -18.71 37.67
C SER A 197 3.79 -17.70 38.10
N GLN A 198 3.86 -17.17 39.32
CA GLN A 198 2.94 -16.14 39.80
C GLN A 198 3.09 -14.84 39.01
N MET A 199 4.30 -14.45 38.63
CA MET A 199 4.53 -13.30 37.77
C MET A 199 3.89 -13.52 36.39
N MET A 200 4.12 -14.68 35.75
CA MET A 200 3.45 -15.02 34.49
C MET A 200 1.92 -14.99 34.61
N LEU A 201 1.37 -15.53 35.69
CA LEU A 201 -0.07 -15.45 35.98
C LEU A 201 -0.54 -14.01 36.19
N THR A 202 0.26 -13.18 36.85
CA THR A 202 -0.06 -11.76 37.05
C THR A 202 -0.10 -11.06 35.71
N ILE A 203 0.93 -11.21 34.88
CA ILE A 203 1.00 -10.64 33.53
C ILE A 203 -0.19 -11.10 32.69
N ALA A 204 -0.54 -12.39 32.72
CA ALA A 204 -1.68 -12.91 31.96
C ALA A 204 -3.03 -12.30 32.40
N ASN A 205 -3.19 -11.97 33.68
CA ASN A 205 -4.43 -11.38 34.20
C ASN A 205 -4.45 -9.86 34.05
N THR A 206 -3.35 -9.18 34.36
CA THR A 206 -3.26 -7.70 34.36
C THR A 206 -2.86 -7.13 33.02
N HIS A 207 -2.33 -7.94 32.10
CA HIS A 207 -1.74 -7.51 30.83
C HIS A 207 -0.61 -6.47 31.01
N ASP A 208 0.02 -6.44 32.20
CA ASP A 208 1.12 -5.54 32.52
C ASP A 208 2.44 -6.13 32.03
N LEU A 209 2.84 -5.75 30.81
CA LEU A 209 4.07 -6.22 30.20
C LEU A 209 5.30 -5.53 30.77
N THR A 210 5.15 -4.43 31.53
CA THR A 210 6.27 -3.67 32.12
C THR A 210 6.96 -4.39 33.29
N MET A 211 6.35 -5.47 33.80
CA MET A 211 6.88 -6.28 34.88
C MET A 211 8.20 -6.97 34.46
N LYS A 212 9.18 -7.03 35.37
CA LYS A 212 10.47 -7.68 35.13
C LYS A 212 10.73 -8.80 36.14
N ALA A 213 11.12 -9.96 35.64
CA ALA A 213 11.50 -11.10 36.45
C ALA A 213 12.90 -10.88 37.00
N ASN A 214 13.12 -11.26 38.26
CA ASN A 214 14.40 -11.06 38.92
C ASN A 214 15.48 -12.01 38.34
N THR A 215 16.59 -11.42 37.88
CA THR A 215 17.75 -12.11 37.29
C THR A 215 19.02 -12.04 38.16
N ASP A 216 18.92 -11.64 39.42
CA ASP A 216 20.07 -11.41 40.31
C ASP A 216 20.89 -12.68 40.65
N ARG A 217 20.38 -13.87 40.32
CA ARG A 217 21.06 -15.14 40.62
C ARG A 217 21.74 -15.72 39.38
N ASN A 218 22.85 -16.41 39.62
CA ASN A 218 23.52 -17.23 38.61
C ASN A 218 23.08 -18.69 38.75
N ASP A 219 21.84 -18.97 38.38
CA ASP A 219 21.27 -20.32 38.28
C ASP A 219 20.29 -20.42 37.09
N GLU A 220 19.86 -21.64 36.79
CA GLU A 220 19.00 -21.97 35.66
C GLU A 220 17.63 -21.26 35.72
N ILE A 221 17.15 -20.91 36.92
CA ILE A 221 15.87 -20.20 37.08
C ILE A 221 16.02 -18.74 36.68
N SER A 222 17.15 -18.11 36.99
CA SER A 222 17.43 -16.75 36.52
C SER A 222 17.70 -16.68 35.02
N GLU A 223 18.21 -17.74 34.39
CA GLU A 223 18.28 -17.84 32.93
C GLU A 223 16.86 -17.85 32.32
N MET A 224 15.93 -18.63 32.87
CA MET A 224 14.52 -18.62 32.46
C MET A 224 13.86 -17.26 32.68
N ALA A 225 14.16 -16.57 33.80
CA ALA A 225 13.69 -15.23 34.07
C ALA A 225 14.19 -14.22 33.03
N GLY A 226 15.46 -14.33 32.62
CA GLY A 226 16.04 -13.52 31.55
C GLY A 226 15.37 -13.74 30.20
N GLN A 227 15.12 -15.01 29.83
CA GLN A 227 14.38 -15.35 28.60
C GLN A 227 12.94 -14.81 28.61
N LEU A 228 12.25 -14.86 29.76
CA LEU A 228 10.94 -14.24 29.92
C LEU A 228 11.01 -12.71 29.71
N ASN A 229 12.00 -12.03 30.27
CA ASN A 229 12.16 -10.58 30.09
C ASN A 229 12.36 -10.21 28.61
N ILE A 230 13.16 -10.98 27.86
CA ILE A 230 13.36 -10.79 26.42
C ILE A 230 12.04 -10.95 25.65
N LEU A 231 11.24 -11.97 26.01
CA LEU A 231 9.92 -12.17 25.41
C LEU A 231 9.00 -10.97 25.69
N LEU A 232 8.96 -10.47 26.93
CA LEU A 232 8.16 -9.31 27.31
C LEU A 232 8.59 -8.06 26.56
N GLU A 233 9.89 -7.77 26.45
CA GLU A 233 10.41 -6.65 25.66
C GLU A 233 10.03 -6.77 24.17
N SER A 234 10.08 -7.97 23.60
CA SER A 234 9.65 -8.20 22.21
C SER A 234 8.15 -7.97 22.03
N VAL A 235 7.31 -8.42 22.97
CA VAL A 235 5.85 -8.19 22.90
C VAL A 235 5.54 -6.72 23.10
N GLN A 236 6.22 -6.03 24.03
CA GLN A 236 6.09 -4.59 24.21
C GLN A 236 6.37 -3.83 22.91
N GLY A 237 7.51 -4.13 22.26
CA GLY A 237 7.87 -3.50 20.99
C GLY A 237 6.86 -3.78 19.87
N LEU A 238 6.28 -4.98 19.81
CA LEU A 238 5.20 -5.29 18.87
C LEU A 238 3.95 -4.47 19.16
N ILE A 239 3.51 -4.41 20.42
CA ILE A 239 2.33 -3.65 20.82
C ILE A 239 2.51 -2.15 20.49
N SER A 240 3.65 -1.54 20.81
CA SER A 240 3.91 -0.13 20.49
C SER A 240 3.89 0.13 18.97
N ARG A 241 4.41 -0.79 18.15
CA ARG A 241 4.35 -0.68 16.68
C ARG A 241 2.92 -0.78 16.16
N VAL A 242 2.10 -1.66 16.74
CA VAL A 242 0.68 -1.78 16.36
C VAL A 242 -0.08 -0.51 16.78
N GLN A 243 0.16 0.05 17.97
CA GLN A 243 -0.43 1.34 18.38
C GLN A 243 -0.10 2.46 17.38
N GLY A 244 1.16 2.57 16.96
CA GLY A 244 1.57 3.54 15.93
C GLY A 244 0.83 3.31 14.60
N SER A 245 0.77 2.07 14.13
CA SER A 245 0.12 1.72 12.86
C SER A 245 -1.39 1.97 12.88
N VAL A 246 -2.06 1.70 14.01
CA VAL A 246 -3.50 1.94 14.19
C VAL A 246 -3.80 3.44 14.25
N SER A 247 -2.95 4.23 14.90
CA SER A 247 -3.06 5.70 14.92
C SER A 247 -2.93 6.28 13.52
N GLU A 248 -1.93 5.84 12.74
CA GLU A 248 -1.76 6.23 11.33
C GLU A 248 -2.98 5.84 10.49
N LEU A 249 -3.53 4.63 10.70
CA LEU A 249 -4.73 4.15 10.01
C LEU A 249 -5.97 5.02 10.34
N GLY A 250 -6.15 5.42 11.60
CA GLY A 250 -7.22 6.31 12.02
C GLY A 250 -7.10 7.70 11.39
N ALA A 251 -5.88 8.26 11.34
CA ALA A 251 -5.60 9.53 10.67
C ALA A 251 -5.86 9.44 9.16
N ALA A 252 -5.39 8.38 8.51
CA ALA A 252 -5.63 8.14 7.08
C ALA A 252 -7.11 7.99 6.75
N SER A 253 -7.88 7.31 7.60
CA SER A 253 -9.32 7.14 7.43
C SER A 253 -10.07 8.47 7.57
N THR A 254 -9.69 9.30 8.55
CA THR A 254 -10.25 10.65 8.72
C THR A 254 -9.95 11.53 7.52
N GLN A 255 -8.71 11.48 7.02
CA GLN A 255 -8.29 12.22 5.82
C GLN A 255 -9.08 11.75 4.59
N LEU A 256 -9.28 10.44 4.42
CA LEU A 256 -10.06 9.88 3.32
C LEU A 256 -11.52 10.34 3.39
N GLN A 257 -12.10 10.39 4.59
CA GLN A 257 -13.46 10.87 4.80
C GLN A 257 -13.62 12.34 4.43
N GLN A 258 -12.68 13.21 4.84
CA GLN A 258 -12.67 14.61 4.42
C GLN A 258 -12.51 14.74 2.90
N SER A 259 -11.58 13.98 2.31
CA SER A 259 -11.36 13.98 0.86
C SER A 259 -12.60 13.53 0.08
N SER A 260 -13.36 12.57 0.60
CA SER A 260 -14.63 12.15 0.00
C SER A 260 -15.66 13.28 0.02
N VAL A 261 -15.82 14.00 1.14
CA VAL A 261 -16.73 15.16 1.25
C VAL A 261 -16.33 16.27 0.26
N ASP A 262 -15.04 16.58 0.17
CA ASP A 262 -14.54 17.59 -0.76
C ASP A 262 -14.80 17.17 -2.21
N THR A 263 -14.62 15.89 -2.53
CA THR A 263 -14.89 15.34 -3.86
C THR A 263 -16.39 15.35 -4.19
N GLU A 264 -17.25 15.02 -3.23
CA GLU A 264 -18.72 15.09 -3.39
C GLU A 264 -19.17 16.52 -3.71
N ASN A 265 -18.64 17.52 -3.00
CA ASN A 265 -18.91 18.93 -3.27
C ASN A 265 -18.42 19.34 -4.67
N ALA A 266 -17.24 18.86 -5.09
CA ALA A 266 -16.72 19.12 -6.43
C ALA A 266 -17.60 18.49 -7.52
N LEU A 267 -18.07 17.26 -7.32
CA LEU A 267 -18.96 16.57 -8.26
C LEU A 267 -20.33 17.26 -8.37
N ASN A 268 -20.89 17.74 -7.25
CA ASN A 268 -22.11 18.54 -7.27
C ASN A 268 -21.96 19.84 -8.09
N ARG A 269 -20.82 20.53 -7.95
CA ARG A 269 -20.51 21.70 -8.78
C ARG A 269 -20.33 21.33 -10.24
N GLN A 270 -19.61 20.25 -10.53
CA GLN A 270 -19.44 19.75 -11.90
C GLN A 270 -20.78 19.40 -12.56
N GLN A 271 -21.73 18.85 -11.80
CA GLN A 271 -23.08 18.58 -12.31
C GLN A 271 -23.80 19.87 -12.72
N LEU A 272 -23.77 20.92 -11.89
CA LEU A 272 -24.37 22.21 -12.22
C LEU A 272 -23.73 22.86 -13.45
N GLU A 273 -22.41 22.82 -13.56
CA GLU A 273 -21.69 23.32 -14.74
C GLU A 273 -22.06 22.51 -16.00
N THR A 274 -22.17 21.18 -15.87
CA THR A 274 -22.56 20.29 -16.98
C THR A 274 -23.99 20.58 -17.46
N ASP A 275 -24.92 20.83 -16.54
CA ASP A 275 -26.29 21.24 -16.88
C ASP A 275 -26.29 22.62 -17.58
N GLY A 276 -25.42 23.54 -17.16
CA GLY A 276 -25.22 24.83 -17.84
C GLY A 276 -24.70 24.68 -19.27
N VAL A 277 -23.72 23.79 -19.48
CA VAL A 277 -23.23 23.48 -20.84
C VAL A 277 -24.31 22.82 -21.68
N ALA A 278 -25.12 21.91 -21.11
CA ALA A 278 -26.24 21.29 -21.82
C ALA A 278 -27.26 22.32 -22.33
N ALA A 279 -27.58 23.31 -21.49
CA ALA A 279 -28.45 24.42 -21.88
C ALA A 279 -27.84 25.25 -23.01
N ALA A 280 -26.56 25.61 -22.90
CA ALA A 280 -25.85 26.37 -23.93
C ALA A 280 -25.78 25.63 -25.27
N VAL A 281 -25.61 24.30 -25.26
CA VAL A 281 -25.61 23.47 -26.47
C VAL A 281 -27.00 23.42 -27.11
N THR A 282 -28.06 23.42 -26.30
CA THR A 282 -29.44 23.48 -26.80
C THR A 282 -29.70 24.82 -27.49
N GLU A 283 -29.32 25.93 -26.85
CA GLU A 283 -29.42 27.29 -27.43
C GLU A 283 -28.56 27.44 -28.70
N MET A 284 -27.38 26.83 -28.72
CA MET A 284 -26.54 26.75 -29.92
C MET A 284 -27.24 26.01 -31.06
N GLY A 285 -27.93 24.90 -30.76
CA GLY A 285 -28.73 24.16 -31.75
C GLY A 285 -29.85 25.01 -32.36
N GLU A 286 -30.55 25.81 -31.56
CA GLU A 286 -31.56 26.76 -32.04
C GLU A 286 -30.93 27.87 -32.90
N SER A 287 -29.81 28.42 -32.47
CA SER A 287 -29.07 29.46 -33.21
C SER A 287 -28.59 28.96 -34.57
N ILE A 288 -28.06 27.73 -34.65
CA ILE A 288 -27.64 27.10 -35.91
C ILE A 288 -28.83 26.98 -36.87
N LYS A 289 -30.00 26.58 -36.36
CA LYS A 289 -31.23 26.47 -37.15
C LYS A 289 -31.70 27.84 -37.67
N GLU A 290 -31.58 28.89 -36.86
CA GLU A 290 -31.89 30.25 -37.28
C GLU A 290 -30.94 30.76 -38.38
N VAL A 291 -29.64 30.51 -38.24
CA VAL A 291 -28.65 30.85 -39.27
C VAL A 291 -28.92 30.07 -40.57
N ALA A 292 -29.29 28.79 -40.48
CA ALA A 292 -29.68 27.97 -41.64
C ALA A 292 -30.84 28.62 -42.40
N ASN A 293 -31.95 28.91 -41.70
CA ASN A 293 -33.15 29.52 -42.28
C ASN A 293 -32.86 30.91 -42.89
N THR A 294 -32.04 31.70 -42.21
CA THR A 294 -31.66 33.04 -42.69
C THR A 294 -30.79 32.95 -43.94
N THR A 295 -29.88 31.98 -44.00
CA THR A 295 -29.01 31.73 -45.15
C THR A 295 -29.81 31.26 -46.36
N GLU A 296 -30.75 30.33 -46.15
CA GLU A 296 -31.68 29.87 -47.19
C GLU A 296 -32.53 31.02 -47.74
N SER A 297 -33.12 31.83 -46.84
CA SER A 297 -33.91 33.00 -47.23
C SER A 297 -33.06 34.05 -47.97
N ALA A 298 -31.81 34.26 -47.57
CA ALA A 298 -30.89 35.16 -48.25
C ALA A 298 -30.53 34.65 -49.65
N ALA A 299 -30.30 33.35 -49.81
CA ALA A 299 -30.05 32.72 -51.11
C ALA A 299 -31.25 32.86 -52.05
N ASP A 300 -32.47 32.57 -51.59
CA ASP A 300 -33.70 32.73 -52.38
C ASP A 300 -33.92 34.18 -52.82
N ASN A 301 -33.80 35.14 -51.88
CA ASN A 301 -33.93 36.56 -52.21
C ASN A 301 -32.87 37.02 -53.21
N THR A 302 -31.63 36.58 -53.06
CA THR A 302 -30.52 36.88 -53.98
C THR A 302 -30.81 36.31 -55.38
N GLN A 303 -31.29 35.07 -55.46
CA GLN A 303 -31.68 34.45 -56.73
C GLN A 303 -32.81 35.22 -57.42
N ARG A 304 -33.85 35.60 -56.68
CA ARG A 304 -34.95 36.41 -57.20
C ARG A 304 -34.47 37.78 -57.69
N SER A 305 -33.54 38.41 -56.97
CA SER A 305 -32.96 39.68 -57.41
C SER A 305 -32.06 39.52 -58.64
N TYR A 306 -31.34 38.40 -58.77
CA TYR A 306 -30.59 38.06 -59.98
C TYR A 306 -31.52 37.92 -61.20
N ASP A 307 -32.63 37.19 -61.05
CA ASP A 307 -33.61 36.99 -62.12
C ASP A 307 -34.25 38.32 -62.55
N ASN A 308 -34.60 39.19 -61.59
CA ASN A 308 -35.11 40.53 -61.88
C ASN A 308 -34.07 41.43 -62.58
N ALA A 309 -32.80 41.36 -62.16
CA ALA A 309 -31.72 42.09 -62.81
C ALA A 309 -31.50 41.61 -64.24
N GLN A 310 -31.60 40.29 -64.48
CA GLN A 310 -31.52 39.70 -65.81
C GLN A 310 -32.68 40.14 -66.72
N LEU A 311 -33.91 40.24 -66.19
CA LEU A 311 -35.05 40.80 -66.91
C LEU A 311 -34.81 42.27 -67.27
N GLY A 312 -34.42 43.09 -66.30
CA GLY A 312 -34.10 44.51 -66.53
C GLY A 312 -32.95 44.73 -67.52
N PHE A 313 -31.95 43.84 -67.51
CA PHE A 313 -30.88 43.84 -68.52
C PHE A 313 -31.47 43.68 -69.93
N ASN A 314 -32.36 42.71 -70.13
CA ASN A 314 -32.97 42.45 -71.43
C ASN A 314 -33.86 43.62 -71.89
N GLU A 315 -34.65 44.22 -70.99
CA GLU A 315 -35.50 45.38 -71.30
C GLU A 315 -34.69 46.62 -71.74
N ILE A 316 -33.53 46.87 -71.10
CA ILE A 316 -32.65 47.98 -71.49
C ILE A 316 -31.95 47.68 -72.82
N VAL A 317 -31.58 46.43 -73.09
CA VAL A 317 -31.06 46.01 -74.41
C VAL A 317 -32.09 46.31 -75.51
N GLU A 318 -33.35 45.92 -75.31
CA GLU A 318 -34.44 46.19 -76.25
C GLU A 318 -34.68 47.71 -76.44
N THR A 319 -34.62 48.47 -75.34
CA THR A 319 -34.74 49.94 -75.38
C THR A 319 -33.62 50.58 -76.20
N ARG A 320 -32.37 50.15 -75.98
CA ARG A 320 -31.20 50.61 -76.76
C ARG A 320 -31.39 50.34 -78.25
N ASP A 321 -31.84 49.13 -78.60
CA ASP A 321 -32.03 48.72 -80.00
C ASP A 321 -33.14 49.54 -80.66
N THR A 322 -34.25 49.78 -79.96
CA THR A 322 -35.36 50.62 -80.42
C THR A 322 -34.92 52.07 -80.66
N ILE A 323 -34.08 52.64 -79.77
CA ILE A 323 -33.57 54.01 -79.94
C ILE A 323 -32.56 54.09 -81.10
N THR A 324 -31.79 53.01 -81.32
CA THR A 324 -30.86 52.91 -82.45
C THR A 324 -31.63 52.89 -83.77
N GLU A 325 -32.72 52.11 -83.85
CA GLU A 325 -33.63 52.09 -85.00
C GLU A 325 -34.28 53.48 -85.21
N LEU A 326 -34.81 54.10 -84.15
CA LEU A 326 -35.36 55.46 -84.21
C LEU A 326 -34.34 56.48 -84.74
N SER A 327 -33.07 56.36 -84.36
CA SER A 327 -32.01 57.24 -84.85
C SER A 327 -31.75 57.06 -86.34
N SER A 328 -31.87 55.83 -86.86
CA SER A 328 -31.81 55.53 -88.30
C SER A 328 -33.01 56.11 -89.06
N ASP A 329 -34.21 55.99 -88.50
CA ASP A 329 -35.44 56.55 -89.07
C ASP A 329 -35.39 58.08 -89.14
N LEU A 330 -34.88 58.73 -88.08
CA LEU A 330 -34.67 60.17 -88.05
C LEU A 330 -33.63 60.63 -89.07
N SER A 331 -32.55 59.86 -89.27
CA SER A 331 -31.57 60.16 -90.32
C SER A 331 -32.21 60.12 -91.71
N SER A 332 -33.01 59.08 -91.98
CA SER A 332 -33.73 58.93 -93.25
C SER A 332 -34.75 60.05 -93.46
N ALA A 333 -35.48 60.45 -92.41
CA ALA A 333 -36.40 61.58 -92.46
C ALA A 333 -35.66 62.91 -92.71
N SER A 334 -34.46 63.09 -92.14
CA SER A 334 -33.64 64.26 -92.39
C SER A 334 -33.25 64.38 -93.87
N ASP A 335 -32.91 63.26 -94.51
CA ASP A 335 -32.55 63.22 -95.93
C ASP A 335 -33.74 63.58 -96.84
N GLU A 336 -34.94 63.05 -96.55
CA GLU A 336 -36.16 63.37 -97.31
C GLU A 336 -36.54 64.86 -97.17
N VAL A 337 -36.41 65.41 -95.96
CA VAL A 337 -36.68 66.84 -95.70
C VAL A 337 -35.66 67.73 -96.41
N ASN A 338 -34.37 67.34 -96.44
CA ASN A 338 -33.35 68.04 -97.23
C ASN A 338 -33.64 68.00 -98.73
N HIS A 339 -34.18 66.88 -99.23
CA HIS A 339 -34.63 66.78 -100.62
C HIS A 339 -35.79 67.74 -100.91
N LEU A 340 -36.74 67.91 -99.98
CA LEU A 340 -37.82 68.90 -100.08
C LEU A 340 -37.30 70.35 -100.10
N VAL A 341 -36.25 70.67 -99.32
CA VAL A 341 -35.57 71.98 -99.39
C VAL A 341 -35.03 72.22 -100.79
N ALA A 342 -34.31 71.24 -101.37
CA ALA A 342 -33.76 71.36 -102.72
C ALA A 342 -34.84 71.53 -103.80
N LEU A 343 -35.96 70.82 -103.69
CA LEU A 343 -37.12 71.00 -104.59
C LEU A 343 -37.74 72.40 -104.45
N SER A 344 -37.85 72.91 -103.23
CA SER A 344 -38.39 74.25 -102.96
C SER A 344 -37.49 75.35 -103.56
N ASP A 345 -36.17 75.18 -103.50
CA ASP A 345 -35.21 76.09 -104.14
C ASP A 345 -35.36 76.08 -105.67
N GLN A 346 -35.58 74.91 -106.28
CA GLN A 346 -35.87 74.80 -107.71
C GLN A 346 -37.17 75.51 -108.09
N ILE A 347 -38.23 75.37 -107.29
CA ILE A 347 -39.51 76.06 -107.53
C ILE A 347 -39.31 77.58 -107.42
N SER A 348 -38.60 78.08 -106.41
CA SER A 348 -38.26 79.50 -106.27
C SER A 348 -37.51 80.03 -107.49
N SER A 349 -36.56 79.27 -108.04
CA SER A 349 -35.85 79.65 -109.26
C SER A 349 -36.78 79.75 -110.47
N VAL A 350 -37.72 78.80 -110.64
CA VAL A 350 -38.72 78.83 -111.72
C VAL A 350 -39.68 80.02 -111.56
N LEU A 351 -40.13 80.31 -110.34
CA LEU A 351 -41.02 81.44 -110.06
C LEU A 351 -40.36 82.78 -110.35
N ASN A 352 -39.07 82.93 -110.06
CA ASN A 352 -38.31 84.13 -110.44
C ASN A 352 -38.31 84.34 -111.95
N VAL A 353 -38.05 83.29 -112.74
CA VAL A 353 -38.10 83.36 -114.21
C VAL A 353 -39.50 83.71 -114.71
N ILE A 354 -40.57 83.14 -114.12
CA ILE A 354 -41.95 83.48 -114.50
C ILE A 354 -42.28 84.94 -114.13
N GLY A 355 -41.81 85.40 -112.97
CA GLY A 355 -41.94 86.80 -112.54
C GLY A 355 -41.26 87.76 -113.52
N GLU A 356 -40.03 87.45 -113.93
CA GLU A 356 -39.28 88.19 -114.95
C GLU A 356 -40.02 88.21 -116.31
N ILE A 357 -40.56 87.06 -116.74
CA ILE A 357 -41.37 86.96 -117.97
C ILE A 357 -42.65 87.81 -117.85
N ALA A 358 -43.33 87.76 -116.71
CA ALA A 358 -44.55 88.54 -116.46
C ALA A 358 -44.25 90.05 -116.46
N GLU A 359 -43.13 90.48 -115.88
CA GLU A 359 -42.68 91.87 -115.91
C GLU A 359 -42.33 92.32 -117.34
N GLN A 360 -41.58 91.52 -118.09
CA GLN A 360 -41.30 91.76 -119.50
C GLN A 360 -42.58 91.84 -120.33
N THR A 361 -43.54 90.95 -120.09
CA THR A 361 -44.84 90.92 -120.77
C THR A 361 -45.65 92.17 -120.43
N ASN A 362 -45.64 92.63 -119.18
CA ASN A 362 -46.28 93.86 -118.74
C ASN A 362 -45.67 95.11 -119.41
N LEU A 363 -44.34 95.16 -119.55
CA LEU A 363 -43.63 96.23 -120.27
C LEU A 363 -43.93 96.21 -121.78
N LEU A 364 -43.95 95.02 -122.40
CA LEU A 364 -44.33 94.85 -123.80
C LEU A 364 -45.78 95.30 -124.05
N ALA A 365 -46.70 94.91 -123.17
CA ALA A 365 -48.10 95.28 -123.22
C ALA A 365 -48.32 96.79 -123.01
N LEU A 366 -47.56 97.42 -122.11
CA LEU A 366 -47.56 98.87 -121.92
C LEU A 366 -47.11 99.60 -123.18
N ASN A 367 -46.01 99.16 -123.80
CA ASN A 367 -45.53 99.73 -125.05
C ASN A 367 -46.56 99.57 -126.19
N ALA A 368 -47.24 98.41 -126.25
CA ALA A 368 -48.32 98.17 -127.21
C ALA A 368 -49.54 99.06 -126.96
N ALA A 369 -49.93 99.29 -125.70
CA ALA A 369 -51.04 100.18 -125.33
C ALA A 369 -50.73 101.65 -125.69
N ILE A 370 -49.49 102.10 -125.48
CA ILE A 370 -49.01 103.43 -125.88
C ILE A 370 -49.12 103.60 -127.40
N GLU A 371 -48.65 102.63 -128.19
CA GLU A 371 -48.68 102.73 -129.65
C GLU A 371 -50.11 102.60 -130.21
N ALA A 372 -50.97 101.81 -129.56
CA ALA A 372 -52.39 101.73 -129.89
C ALA A 372 -53.14 103.05 -129.62
N ALA A 373 -52.83 103.75 -128.52
CA ALA A 373 -53.36 105.08 -128.25
C ALA A 373 -52.88 106.12 -129.27
N ARG A 374 -51.64 105.98 -129.76
CA ARG A 374 -51.03 106.82 -130.79
C ARG A 374 -51.70 106.68 -132.17
N ALA A 375 -52.25 105.50 -132.48
CA ALA A 375 -52.96 105.19 -133.72
C ALA A 375 -54.43 105.69 -133.77
N GLY A 376 -54.95 106.29 -132.70
CA GLY A 376 -56.30 106.88 -132.65
C GLY A 376 -57.43 105.84 -132.83
N GLU A 377 -58.46 106.16 -133.62
CA GLU A 377 -59.63 105.27 -133.82
C GLU A 377 -59.28 103.91 -134.46
N GLN A 378 -58.22 103.82 -135.27
CA GLN A 378 -57.75 102.57 -135.87
C GLN A 378 -57.08 101.61 -134.85
N GLY A 379 -56.63 102.14 -133.71
CA GLY A 379 -55.92 101.40 -132.67
C GLY A 379 -56.80 100.81 -131.56
N ARG A 380 -58.10 101.13 -131.51
CA ARG A 380 -58.99 100.75 -130.38
C ARG A 380 -59.02 99.24 -130.09
N GLY A 381 -59.07 98.40 -131.12
CA GLY A 381 -59.06 96.94 -130.94
C GLY A 381 -57.75 96.43 -130.33
N PHE A 382 -56.61 96.99 -130.76
CA PHE A 382 -55.30 96.65 -130.22
C PHE A 382 -55.08 97.19 -128.81
N ALA A 383 -55.63 98.36 -128.48
CA ALA A 383 -55.57 98.93 -127.14
C ALA A 383 -56.26 98.04 -126.11
N VAL A 384 -57.44 97.49 -126.45
CA VAL A 384 -58.18 96.55 -125.57
C VAL A 384 -57.38 95.26 -125.33
N VAL A 385 -56.77 94.70 -126.38
CA VAL A 385 -55.93 93.50 -126.24
C VAL A 385 -54.67 93.80 -125.42
N ALA A 386 -54.02 94.95 -125.63
CA ALA A 386 -52.84 95.35 -124.88
C ALA A 386 -53.15 95.56 -123.39
N ASP A 387 -54.27 96.20 -123.04
CA ASP A 387 -54.68 96.34 -121.64
C ASP A 387 -55.10 95.00 -121.00
N GLU A 388 -55.69 94.07 -121.75
CA GLU A 388 -55.99 92.72 -121.27
C GLU A 388 -54.70 91.92 -121.00
N VAL A 389 -53.72 91.97 -121.92
CA VAL A 389 -52.40 91.35 -121.73
C VAL A 389 -51.66 91.98 -120.53
N ARG A 390 -51.73 93.31 -120.38
CA ARG A 390 -51.14 94.03 -119.23
C ARG A 390 -51.79 93.59 -117.91
N THR A 391 -53.11 93.45 -117.90
CA THR A 391 -53.86 92.97 -116.74
C THR A 391 -53.52 91.51 -116.41
N LEU A 392 -53.36 90.66 -117.42
CA LEU A 392 -52.97 89.25 -117.25
C LEU A 392 -51.53 89.10 -116.76
N ALA A 393 -50.60 89.91 -117.29
CA ALA A 393 -49.22 89.98 -116.83
C ALA A 393 -49.13 90.47 -115.38
N GLY A 394 -49.88 91.51 -115.01
CA GLY A 394 -49.98 91.98 -113.63
C GLY A 394 -50.61 90.97 -112.66
N LYS A 395 -51.63 90.21 -113.11
CA LYS A 395 -52.16 89.07 -112.35
C LYS A 395 -51.12 87.96 -112.17
N THR A 396 -50.38 87.64 -113.23
CA THR A 396 -49.31 86.61 -113.20
C THR A 396 -48.21 87.00 -112.22
N GLN A 397 -47.73 88.25 -112.28
CA GLN A 397 -46.69 88.76 -111.38
C GLN A 397 -47.14 88.74 -109.90
N ARG A 398 -48.40 89.08 -109.63
CA ARG A 398 -48.97 88.99 -108.28
C ARG A 398 -49.07 87.55 -107.80
N SER A 399 -49.57 86.65 -108.63
CA SER A 399 -49.64 85.22 -108.28
C SER A 399 -48.26 84.60 -108.09
N THR A 400 -47.24 84.97 -108.89
CA THR A 400 -45.87 84.49 -108.65
C THR A 400 -45.29 85.02 -107.35
N ALA A 401 -45.59 86.27 -106.97
CA ALA A 401 -45.18 86.83 -105.68
C ALA A 401 -45.86 86.11 -104.51
N GLU A 402 -47.18 85.88 -104.58
CA GLU A 402 -47.94 85.12 -103.58
C GLU A 402 -47.40 83.68 -103.44
N ILE A 403 -47.11 82.99 -104.56
CA ILE A 403 -46.52 81.63 -104.50
C ILE A 403 -45.09 81.70 -103.93
N SER A 404 -44.29 82.71 -104.27
CA SER A 404 -42.94 82.89 -103.73
C SER A 404 -42.95 83.08 -102.20
N GLU A 405 -43.91 83.82 -101.67
CA GLU A 405 -44.11 83.95 -100.21
C GLU A 405 -44.44 82.59 -99.57
N ILE A 406 -45.33 81.80 -100.19
CA ILE A 406 -45.67 80.44 -99.73
C ILE A 406 -44.43 79.54 -99.74
N ILE A 407 -43.63 79.55 -100.80
CA ILE A 407 -42.42 78.71 -100.91
C ILE A 407 -41.38 79.14 -99.87
N THR A 408 -41.23 80.44 -99.63
CA THR A 408 -40.33 80.95 -98.57
C THR A 408 -40.77 80.47 -97.19
N ALA A 409 -42.08 80.50 -96.90
CA ALA A 409 -42.63 79.96 -95.66
C ALA A 409 -42.41 78.44 -95.55
N VAL A 410 -42.57 77.69 -96.65
CA VAL A 410 -42.27 76.24 -96.70
C VAL A 410 -40.79 75.98 -96.40
N GLN A 411 -39.86 76.71 -97.03
CA GLN A 411 -38.41 76.58 -96.76
C GLN A 411 -38.08 76.86 -95.29
N GLN A 412 -38.61 77.93 -94.71
CA GLN A 412 -38.38 78.28 -93.31
C GLN A 412 -38.92 77.22 -92.35
N GLN A 413 -40.13 76.70 -92.62
CA GLN A 413 -40.73 75.64 -91.82
C GLN A 413 -39.92 74.33 -91.93
N THR A 414 -39.47 74.00 -93.14
CA THR A 414 -38.65 72.81 -93.43
C THR A 414 -37.31 72.87 -92.70
N GLN A 415 -36.65 74.03 -92.66
CA GLN A 415 -35.42 74.22 -91.89
C GLN A 415 -35.62 74.00 -90.39
N THR A 416 -36.77 74.42 -89.86
CA THR A 416 -37.14 74.18 -88.44
C THR A 416 -37.34 72.68 -88.17
N VAL A 417 -37.92 71.95 -89.11
CA VAL A 417 -38.07 70.48 -89.03
C VAL A 417 -36.69 69.80 -89.03
N VAL A 418 -35.76 70.18 -89.92
CA VAL A 418 -34.39 69.63 -89.93
C VAL A 418 -33.68 69.84 -88.59
N SER A 419 -33.74 71.06 -88.04
CA SER A 419 -33.14 71.35 -86.73
C SER A 419 -33.74 70.50 -85.61
N THR A 420 -35.04 70.22 -85.68
CA THR A 420 -35.72 69.37 -84.68
C THR A 420 -35.28 67.91 -84.82
N ILE A 421 -35.20 67.39 -86.05
CA ILE A 421 -34.72 66.04 -86.34
C ILE A 421 -33.28 65.84 -85.84
N GLN A 422 -32.39 66.80 -86.11
CA GLN A 422 -31.00 66.76 -85.61
C GLN A 422 -30.93 66.74 -84.08
N SER A 423 -31.76 67.56 -83.41
CA SER A 423 -31.83 67.55 -81.95
C SER A 423 -32.34 66.21 -81.40
N CYS A 424 -33.35 65.62 -82.03
CA CYS A 424 -33.87 64.30 -81.67
C CYS A 424 -32.82 63.20 -81.89
N SER A 425 -32.07 63.23 -82.99
CA SER A 425 -30.99 62.28 -83.28
C SER A 425 -29.88 62.37 -82.22
N HIS A 426 -29.46 63.58 -81.84
CA HIS A 426 -28.47 63.76 -80.78
C HIS A 426 -28.95 63.21 -79.42
N LYS A 427 -30.19 63.50 -79.03
CA LYS A 427 -30.81 62.94 -77.81
C LYS A 427 -30.94 61.42 -77.87
N GLY A 428 -31.18 60.85 -79.05
CA GLY A 428 -31.19 59.41 -79.27
C GLY A 428 -29.82 58.78 -78.98
N ALA A 429 -28.75 59.37 -79.52
CA ALA A 429 -27.38 58.92 -79.28
C ALA A 429 -26.99 58.99 -77.80
N ASP A 430 -27.35 60.08 -77.10
CA ASP A 430 -27.11 60.20 -75.66
C ASP A 430 -27.87 59.12 -74.88
N SER A 431 -29.11 58.80 -75.29
CA SER A 431 -29.93 57.78 -74.66
C SER A 431 -29.37 56.36 -74.87
N VAL A 432 -28.76 56.08 -76.03
CA VAL A 432 -28.02 54.83 -76.28
C VAL A 432 -26.83 54.72 -75.33
N HIS A 433 -26.02 55.78 -75.21
CA HIS A 433 -24.87 55.79 -74.31
C HIS A 433 -25.28 55.59 -72.84
N MET A 434 -26.34 56.26 -72.39
CA MET A 434 -26.89 56.05 -71.04
C MET A 434 -27.38 54.62 -70.82
N SER A 435 -27.99 54.01 -71.84
CA SER A 435 -28.45 52.62 -71.79
C SER A 435 -27.26 51.65 -71.66
N GLU A 436 -26.18 51.87 -72.39
CA GLU A 436 -24.95 51.05 -72.28
C GLU A 436 -24.32 51.14 -70.88
N GLN A 437 -24.28 52.33 -70.28
CA GLN A 437 -23.81 52.50 -68.91
C GLN A 437 -24.70 51.74 -67.91
N ALA A 438 -26.02 51.84 -68.05
CA ALA A 438 -26.97 51.10 -67.22
C ALA A 438 -26.78 49.57 -67.35
N LEU A 439 -26.58 49.06 -68.57
CA LEU A 439 -26.27 47.64 -68.81
C LEU A 439 -24.99 47.20 -68.09
N SER A 440 -23.94 48.03 -68.10
CA SER A 440 -22.70 47.74 -67.37
C SER A 440 -22.93 47.65 -65.86
N HIS A 441 -23.76 48.53 -65.29
CA HIS A 441 -24.08 48.50 -63.86
C HIS A 441 -24.91 47.28 -63.48
N ILE A 442 -25.92 46.93 -64.28
CA ILE A 442 -26.73 45.72 -64.04
C ILE A 442 -25.87 44.47 -64.11
N LYS A 443 -24.95 44.38 -65.07
CA LYS A 443 -24.03 43.25 -65.18
C LYS A 443 -23.15 43.09 -63.93
N ALA A 444 -22.62 44.20 -63.40
CA ALA A 444 -21.85 44.18 -62.15
C ALA A 444 -22.71 43.72 -60.95
N ILE A 445 -23.95 44.18 -60.85
CA ILE A 445 -24.90 43.72 -59.82
C ILE A 445 -25.14 42.21 -59.93
N MET A 446 -25.32 41.69 -61.14
CA MET A 446 -25.53 40.25 -61.36
C MET A 446 -24.30 39.41 -60.96
N GLU A 447 -23.08 39.89 -61.20
CA GLU A 447 -21.85 39.23 -60.75
C GLU A 447 -21.76 39.21 -59.21
N GLU A 448 -22.05 40.33 -58.54
CA GLU A 448 -22.09 40.39 -57.06
C GLU A 448 -23.17 39.47 -56.48
N MET A 449 -24.35 39.42 -57.08
CA MET A 449 -25.41 38.49 -56.66
C MET A 449 -24.96 37.03 -56.76
N LYS A 450 -24.21 36.67 -57.79
CA LYS A 450 -23.64 35.32 -57.92
C LYS A 450 -22.63 35.02 -56.81
N HIS A 451 -21.78 35.99 -56.45
CA HIS A 451 -20.86 35.87 -55.32
C HIS A 451 -21.60 35.68 -53.99
N ILE A 452 -22.73 36.35 -53.79
CA ILE A 452 -23.58 36.17 -52.60
C ILE A 452 -24.17 34.75 -52.59
N LEU A 453 -24.65 34.22 -53.72
CA LEU A 453 -25.19 32.86 -53.82
C LEU A 453 -24.14 31.79 -53.49
N ASP A 454 -22.92 31.95 -54.01
CA ASP A 454 -21.78 31.07 -53.71
C ASP A 454 -21.43 31.13 -52.20
N SER A 455 -21.46 32.33 -51.60
CA SER A 455 -21.20 32.52 -50.18
C SER A 455 -22.28 31.88 -49.29
N SER A 456 -23.55 32.02 -49.66
CA SER A 456 -24.66 31.35 -48.97
C SER A 456 -24.51 29.82 -49.00
N THR A 457 -24.01 29.26 -50.10
CA THR A 457 -23.72 27.82 -50.20
C THR A 457 -22.61 27.41 -49.23
N GLN A 458 -21.55 28.22 -49.08
CA GLN A 458 -20.49 27.96 -48.11
C GLN A 458 -20.98 28.07 -46.66
N ILE A 459 -21.84 29.05 -46.37
CA ILE A 459 -22.45 29.19 -45.04
C ILE A 459 -23.32 27.96 -44.73
N ALA A 460 -24.10 27.45 -45.68
CA ALA A 460 -24.91 26.25 -45.49
C ALA A 460 -24.04 25.02 -45.14
N LEU A 461 -22.90 24.83 -45.82
CA LEU A 461 -21.94 23.76 -45.47
C LEU A 461 -21.36 23.93 -44.06
N ALA A 462 -21.03 25.17 -43.68
CA ALA A 462 -20.53 25.47 -42.34
C ALA A 462 -21.58 25.21 -41.25
N VAL A 463 -22.84 25.51 -41.54
CA VAL A 463 -24.00 25.25 -40.67
C VAL A 463 -24.19 23.74 -40.47
N GLU A 464 -24.11 22.92 -41.52
CA GLU A 464 -24.17 21.45 -41.41
C GLU A 464 -23.03 20.92 -40.52
N GLN A 465 -21.81 21.42 -40.71
CA GLN A 465 -20.67 21.02 -39.87
C GLN A 465 -20.88 21.44 -38.41
N GLN A 466 -21.35 22.67 -38.15
CA GLN A 466 -21.64 23.14 -36.79
C GLN A 466 -22.75 22.33 -36.13
N SER A 467 -23.77 21.92 -36.88
CA SER A 467 -24.84 21.05 -36.38
C SER A 467 -24.27 19.72 -35.91
N SER A 468 -23.43 19.07 -36.72
CA SER A 468 -22.79 17.79 -36.36
C SER A 468 -21.90 17.91 -35.10
N VAL A 469 -21.10 18.97 -35.00
CA VAL A 469 -20.25 19.23 -33.82
C VAL A 469 -21.11 19.49 -32.58
N SER A 470 -22.21 20.23 -32.72
CA SER A 470 -23.13 20.52 -31.60
C SER A 470 -23.78 19.25 -31.06
N GLU A 471 -24.20 18.33 -31.92
CA GLU A 471 -24.72 17.02 -31.51
C GLU A 471 -23.66 16.18 -30.80
N GLU A 472 -22.40 16.23 -31.24
CA GLU A 472 -21.30 15.55 -30.57
C GLU A 472 -21.04 16.11 -29.18
N ILE A 473 -21.04 17.45 -29.04
CA ILE A 473 -20.92 18.10 -27.73
C ILE A 473 -22.08 17.69 -26.83
N ALA A 474 -23.32 17.66 -27.33
CA ALA A 474 -24.49 17.22 -26.56
C ALA A 474 -24.32 15.77 -26.04
N ARG A 475 -23.82 14.84 -26.88
CA ARG A 475 -23.52 13.46 -26.46
C ARG A 475 -22.43 13.41 -25.40
N ASN A 476 -21.37 14.20 -25.55
CA ASN A 476 -20.27 14.25 -24.59
C ASN A 476 -20.72 14.80 -23.23
N VAL A 477 -21.57 15.84 -23.24
CA VAL A 477 -22.16 16.43 -22.02
C VAL A 477 -23.02 15.40 -21.27
N ASN A 478 -23.86 14.63 -21.97
CA ASN A 478 -24.63 13.55 -21.36
C ASN A 478 -23.71 12.47 -20.77
N THR A 479 -22.63 12.10 -21.46
CA THR A 479 -21.65 11.13 -20.95
C THR A 479 -20.97 11.64 -19.67
N ILE A 480 -20.59 12.92 -19.62
CA ILE A 480 -20.01 13.54 -18.42
C ILE A 480 -21.00 13.52 -17.25
N ARG A 481 -22.28 13.78 -17.51
CA ARG A 481 -23.35 13.72 -16.51
C ARG A 481 -23.48 12.32 -15.92
N ASP A 482 -23.51 11.28 -16.76
CA ASP A 482 -23.61 9.89 -16.32
C ASP A 482 -22.39 9.47 -15.49
N LEU A 483 -21.18 9.83 -15.95
CA LEU A 483 -19.94 9.59 -15.19
C LEU A 483 -19.93 10.31 -13.85
N THR A 484 -20.45 11.54 -13.79
CA THR A 484 -20.57 12.29 -12.55
C THR A 484 -21.49 11.56 -11.57
N CYS A 485 -22.63 11.02 -12.03
CA CYS A 485 -23.54 10.24 -11.21
C CYS A 485 -22.88 8.97 -10.64
N VAL A 486 -22.14 8.23 -11.47
CA VAL A 486 -21.38 7.05 -11.01
C VAL A 486 -20.33 7.43 -9.97
N ASN A 487 -19.61 8.53 -10.19
CA ASN A 487 -18.58 9.00 -9.26
C ASN A 487 -19.16 9.42 -7.92
N VAL A 488 -20.35 10.03 -7.87
CA VAL A 488 -21.03 10.35 -6.60
C VAL A 488 -21.29 9.08 -5.80
N GLY A 489 -21.75 8.00 -6.45
CA GLY A 489 -21.92 6.70 -5.82
C GLY A 489 -20.61 6.14 -5.25
N ALA A 490 -19.53 6.16 -6.04
CA ALA A 490 -18.22 5.66 -5.61
C ALA A 490 -17.62 6.48 -4.44
N VAL A 491 -17.80 7.80 -4.44
CA VAL A 491 -17.37 8.67 -3.33
C VAL A 491 -18.13 8.37 -2.05
N SER A 492 -19.45 8.11 -2.15
CA SER A 492 -20.27 7.69 -1.02
C SER A 492 -19.78 6.35 -0.42
N GLU A 493 -19.48 5.38 -1.28
CA GLU A 493 -18.93 4.08 -0.85
C GLU A 493 -17.55 4.22 -0.19
N ASN A 494 -16.68 5.09 -0.71
CA ASN A 494 -15.39 5.39 -0.09
C ASN A 494 -15.55 6.05 1.28
N ALA A 495 -16.47 7.00 1.44
CA ALA A 495 -16.76 7.64 2.72
C ALA A 495 -17.28 6.63 3.76
N GLN A 496 -18.15 5.71 3.33
CA GLN A 496 -18.65 4.63 4.17
C GLN A 496 -17.52 3.66 4.58
N SER A 497 -16.68 3.27 3.63
CA SER A 497 -15.52 2.40 3.89
C SER A 497 -14.53 3.05 4.86
N ALA A 498 -14.24 4.34 4.69
CA ALA A 498 -13.40 5.11 5.60
C ALA A 498 -13.97 5.11 7.03
N THR A 499 -15.30 5.26 7.17
CA THR A 499 -15.98 5.19 8.47
C THR A 499 -15.81 3.82 9.13
N VAL A 500 -15.94 2.74 8.36
CA VAL A 500 -15.75 1.36 8.85
C VAL A 500 -14.31 1.14 9.31
N VAL A 501 -13.32 1.57 8.52
CA VAL A 501 -11.90 1.44 8.88
C VAL A 501 -11.56 2.27 10.12
N ALA A 502 -12.09 3.49 10.24
CA ALA A 502 -11.92 4.32 11.43
C ALA A 502 -12.51 3.65 12.69
N SER A 503 -13.68 3.03 12.57
CA SER A 503 -14.30 2.24 13.65
C SER A 503 -13.42 1.06 14.05
N GLN A 504 -12.92 0.29 13.08
CA GLN A 504 -12.03 -0.85 13.33
C GLN A 504 -10.71 -0.44 13.98
N ALA A 505 -10.14 0.70 13.56
CA ALA A 505 -8.95 1.28 14.18
C ALA A 505 -9.22 1.66 15.65
N THR A 506 -10.41 2.21 15.94
CA THR A 506 -10.84 2.53 17.31
C THR A 506 -10.96 1.25 18.15
N ASP A 507 -11.59 0.20 17.62
CA ASP A 507 -11.72 -1.08 18.30
C ASP A 507 -10.36 -1.74 18.58
N LEU A 508 -9.44 -1.68 17.62
CA LEU A 508 -8.06 -2.16 17.80
C LEU A 508 -7.31 -1.35 18.86
N THR A 509 -7.49 -0.03 18.88
CA THR A 509 -6.90 0.84 19.91
C THR A 509 -7.39 0.41 21.30
N LEU A 510 -8.70 0.23 21.47
CA LEU A 510 -9.28 -0.25 22.74
C LEU A 510 -8.80 -1.65 23.14
N ALA A 511 -8.59 -2.53 22.16
CA ALA A 511 -8.07 -3.88 22.42
C ALA A 511 -6.61 -3.84 22.89
N ILE A 512 -5.81 -2.93 22.33
CA ILE A 512 -4.40 -2.79 22.62
C ILE A 512 -4.16 -2.00 23.91
N ASP A 513 -4.99 -1.00 24.22
CA ASP A 513 -4.91 -0.22 25.47
C ASP A 513 -5.09 -1.06 26.74
N LYS A 514 -5.60 -2.31 26.61
CA LYS A 514 -5.60 -3.28 27.71
C LYS A 514 -4.20 -3.71 28.12
N PHE A 515 -3.25 -3.73 27.18
CA PHE A 515 -1.85 -4.06 27.45
C PHE A 515 -1.12 -2.82 27.94
N LYS A 516 -0.52 -2.93 29.12
CA LYS A 516 0.35 -1.88 29.65
C LYS A 516 1.77 -2.16 29.20
N VAL A 517 2.32 -1.23 28.43
CA VAL A 517 3.56 -1.36 27.65
C VAL A 517 4.63 -0.41 28.15
#